data_AF-A0A4U9CZI9-F1
#
_entry.id   AF-A0A4U9CZI9-F1
#
_cell.length_a   1.000
_cell.length_b   1.000
_cell.length_c   1.000
_cell.angle_alpha   90.00
_cell.angle_beta   90.00
_cell.angle_gamma   90.00
#
_symmetry.space_group_name_H-M   'P 1'
#
loop_
_entity.id
_entity.type
_entity.pdbx_description
1 polymer ?
#
loop_
_entity_poly.entity_id
_entity_poly.type
_entity_poly.pdbx_seq_one_letter_code
_entity_poly.pdbx_strand_id
1 'polypeptide(L)' 'MMDLNIKSVFFMSQAAAKHFIAQGNGGKIINIASMLSFQGGIRVPSYTASKSGVMGVTRLLAKRVGEAQHQR' A
#
# COMPACT_ATOMS: atom_id res chain seq x y z
N MET A 1 -4.78 -14.89 -4.22
CA MET A 1 -3.65 -13.94 -4.20
C MET A 1 -4.09 -12.49 -4.05
N MET A 2 -5.04 -11.97 -4.86
CA MET A 2 -5.43 -10.55 -4.81
C MET A 2 -6.13 -10.15 -3.50
N ASP A 3 -7.05 -10.97 -2.99
CA ASP A 3 -7.69 -10.69 -1.70
C ASP A 3 -6.67 -10.64 -0.56
N LEU A 4 -5.77 -11.63 -0.53
CA LEU A 4 -4.72 -11.68 0.49
C LEU A 4 -3.72 -10.54 0.36
N ASN A 5 -3.19 -10.24 -0.84
CA ASN A 5 -2.07 -9.30 -0.96
C ASN A 5 -2.50 -7.86 -1.22
N ILE A 6 -3.59 -7.62 -1.94
CA ILE A 6 -4.04 -6.26 -2.30
C ILE A 6 -5.11 -5.77 -1.34
N LYS A 7 -6.18 -6.53 -1.12
CA LYS A 7 -7.27 -6.05 -0.24
C LYS A 7 -6.79 -5.89 1.19
N SER A 8 -6.01 -6.84 1.71
CA SER A 8 -5.48 -6.73 3.09
C SER A 8 -4.68 -5.45 3.29
N VAL A 9 -3.69 -5.16 2.44
CA VAL A 9 -2.84 -3.97 2.60
C VAL A 9 -3.64 -2.70 2.43
N PHE A 10 -4.63 -2.66 1.52
CA PHE A 10 -5.48 -1.49 1.33
C PHE A 10 -6.31 -1.20 2.59
N PHE A 11 -7.06 -2.19 3.08
CA PHE A 11 -7.95 -2.00 4.22
C PHE A 11 -7.17 -1.83 5.54
N MET A 12 -6.07 -2.55 5.73
CA MET A 12 -5.20 -2.34 6.89
C MET A 12 -4.55 -0.95 6.87
N SER A 13 -4.10 -0.47 5.70
CA SER A 13 -3.56 0.88 5.59
C SER A 13 -4.60 1.94 5.94
N GLN A 14 -5.86 1.77 5.51
CA GLN A 14 -6.95 2.67 5.89
C GLN A 14 -7.23 2.64 7.39
N ALA A 15 -7.27 1.46 8.00
CA ALA A 15 -7.49 1.31 9.44
C ALA A 15 -6.35 1.96 10.24
N ALA A 16 -5.10 1.69 9.88
CA ALA A 16 -3.93 2.30 10.51
C ALA A 16 -3.93 3.84 10.36
N ALA A 17 -4.28 4.35 9.18
CA ALA A 17 -4.39 5.79 8.95
C ALA A 17 -5.45 6.44 9.86
N LYS A 18 -6.61 5.80 10.07
CA LYS A 18 -7.63 6.28 11.02
C LYS A 18 -7.09 6.35 12.44
N HIS A 19 -6.36 5.33 12.89
CA HIS A 19 -5.68 5.35 14.19
C HIS A 19 -4.65 6.48 14.29
N PHE A 20 -3.84 6.68 13.25
CA PHE A 20 -2.83 7.73 13.22
C PHE A 20 -3.41 9.15 13.23
N ILE A 21 -4.59 9.33 12.65
CA ILE A 21 -5.34 10.59 12.75
C ILE A 21 -5.87 10.79 14.17
N ALA A 22 -6.49 9.77 14.76
CA ALA A 22 -7.07 9.86 16.11
C ALA A 22 -6.02 10.12 17.19
N GLN A 23 -4.82 9.55 17.08
CA GLN A 23 -3.73 9.77 18.05
C GLN A 23 -3.04 11.14 17.92
N GLY A 24 -3.24 11.88 16.82
CA GLY A 24 -2.75 13.26 16.64
C GLY A 24 -1.24 13.43 16.35
N ASN A 25 -0.40 12.43 16.59
CA ASN A 25 1.05 12.50 16.32
C ASN A 25 1.49 11.81 15.00
N GLY A 26 0.53 11.31 14.21
CA GLY A 26 0.78 10.68 12.92
C GLY A 26 1.55 9.35 13.03
N GLY A 27 1.95 8.76 11.91
CA GLY A 27 2.62 7.46 11.91
C GLY A 27 3.26 7.11 10.58
N LYS A 28 3.61 5.84 10.39
CA LYS A 28 4.20 5.30 9.15
C LYS A 28 3.54 3.97 8.82
N ILE A 29 3.16 3.78 7.56
CA ILE A 29 2.60 2.54 7.02
C ILE A 29 3.61 1.97 6.04
N ILE A 30 4.05 0.73 6.27
CA ILE A 30 5.03 0.05 5.42
C ILE A 30 4.37 -1.19 4.81
N ASN A 31 4.18 -1.18 3.49
CA ASN A 31 3.66 -2.31 2.74
C ASN A 31 4.79 -3.07 2.05
N ILE A 32 4.81 -4.40 2.21
CA ILE A 32 5.88 -5.24 1.66
C ILE A 32 5.51 -5.75 0.26
N ALA A 33 6.17 -5.19 -0.75
CA ALA A 33 6.08 -5.62 -2.14
C ALA A 33 7.08 -6.75 -2.45
N SER A 34 7.60 -6.81 -3.68
CA SER A 34 8.62 -7.78 -4.11
C SER A 34 9.46 -7.18 -5.24
N MET A 35 10.68 -7.69 -5.47
CA MET A 35 11.44 -7.41 -6.69
C MET A 35 10.65 -7.74 -7.96
N LEU A 36 9.78 -8.76 -7.89
CA LEU A 36 8.90 -9.14 -8.99
C LEU A 36 7.86 -8.07 -9.35
N SER A 37 7.66 -7.06 -8.50
CA SER A 37 6.86 -5.88 -8.83
C SER A 37 7.46 -5.06 -9.99
N PHE A 38 8.75 -5.24 -10.27
CA PHE A 38 9.49 -4.50 -11.31
C PHE A 38 9.85 -5.37 -12.52
N GLN A 39 10.23 -6.62 -12.29
CA GLN A 39 10.86 -7.47 -13.31
C GLN A 39 9.90 -8.50 -13.93
N GLY A 40 8.79 -8.79 -13.27
CA GLY A 40 7.91 -9.89 -13.66
C GLY A 40 8.50 -11.26 -13.33
N GLY A 41 7.64 -12.20 -12.92
CA GLY A 41 8.03 -13.58 -12.62
C GLY A 41 7.36 -14.52 -13.61
N ILE A 42 8.12 -15.07 -14.56
CA ILE A 42 7.60 -15.94 -15.64
C ILE A 42 6.77 -17.11 -15.09
N ARG A 43 7.16 -17.67 -13.95
CA ARG A 43 6.49 -18.83 -13.32
C ARG A 43 5.42 -18.46 -12.28
N VAL A 44 5.26 -17.18 -11.95
CA VAL A 44 4.40 -16.74 -10.84
C VAL A 44 3.55 -15.51 -11.19
N PRO A 45 2.79 -15.53 -12.31
CA PRO A 45 2.12 -14.35 -12.84
C PRO A 45 1.10 -13.73 -11.88
N SER A 46 0.33 -14.55 -11.16
CA SER A 46 -0.66 -14.08 -10.18
C SER A 46 -0.01 -13.40 -8.97
N TYR A 47 1.14 -13.91 -8.52
CA TYR A 47 1.92 -13.31 -7.45
C TYR A 47 2.57 -12.00 -7.91
N THR A 48 3.20 -11.99 -9.09
CA THR A 48 3.75 -10.80 -9.74
C THR A 48 2.70 -9.70 -9.83
N ALA A 49 1.54 -10.00 -10.43
CA ALA A 49 0.44 -9.04 -10.54
C ALA A 49 0.01 -8.52 -9.15
N SER A 50 -0.09 -9.40 -8.16
CA SER A 50 -0.47 -8.99 -6.80
C SER A 50 0.54 -8.05 -6.15
N LYS A 51 1.85 -8.29 -6.32
CA LYS A 51 2.92 -7.47 -5.73
C LYS A 51 3.14 -6.16 -6.50
N SER A 52 2.90 -6.12 -7.80
CA SER A 52 2.80 -4.87 -8.55
C SER A 52 1.60 -4.04 -8.07
N GLY A 53 0.47 -4.69 -7.78
CA GLY A 53 -0.70 -4.06 -7.15
C GLY A 53 -0.39 -3.43 -5.79
N VAL A 54 0.31 -4.15 -4.90
CA VAL A 54 0.77 -3.62 -3.60
C VAL A 54 1.61 -2.35 -3.78
N MET A 55 2.51 -2.33 -4.75
CA MET A 55 3.33 -1.15 -5.07
C MET A 55 2.46 0.03 -5.54
N GLY A 56 1.48 -0.22 -6.42
CA GLY A 56 0.52 0.79 -6.88
C GLY A 56 -0.31 1.39 -5.75
N VAL A 57 -0.87 0.55 -4.88
CA VAL A 57 -1.63 0.98 -3.69
C VAL A 57 -0.76 1.85 -2.78
N THR A 58 0.48 1.45 -2.54
CA THR A 58 1.39 2.20 -1.66
C THR A 58 1.69 3.60 -2.21
N ARG A 59 1.92 3.73 -3.53
CA ARG A 59 2.14 5.03 -4.19
C ARG A 59 0.90 5.92 -4.13
N LEU A 60 -0.28 5.35 -4.35
CA LEU A 60 -1.56 6.07 -4.22
C LEU A 60 -1.72 6.64 -2.80
N LEU A 61 -1.51 5.82 -1.78
CA LEU A 61 -1.66 6.22 -0.39
C LEU A 61 -0.65 7.31 0.00
N ALA A 62 0.60 7.19 -0.45
CA ALA A 62 1.62 8.20 -0.22
C ALA A 62 1.25 9.57 -0.80
N LYS A 63 0.71 9.61 -2.05
CA LYS A 63 0.23 10.85 -2.66
C LYS A 63 -0.92 11.47 -1.88
N ARG A 64 -1.94 10.67 -1.55
CA ARG A 64 -3.13 11.16 -0.84
C ARG A 64 -2.80 11.76 0.53
N VAL A 65 -1.86 11.17 1.27
CA VAL A 65 -1.40 11.73 2.55
C VAL A 65 -0.59 13.01 2.33
N GLY A 66 0.29 13.05 1.32
CA GLY A 66 1.04 14.26 0.99
C GLY A 66 0.15 15.44 0.59
N GLU A 67 -0.88 15.21 -0.23
CA GLU A 67 -1.89 16.21 -0.60
C GLU A 67 -2.63 16.75 0.63
N ALA A 68 -3.02 15.87 1.57
CA ALA A 68 -3.66 16.29 2.81
C ALA A 68 -2.75 17.08 3.76
N GLN A 69 -1.42 16.98 3.62
CA GLN A 69 -0.46 17.78 4.36
C GLN A 69 -0.23 19.17 3.73
N HIS A 70 -0.34 19.29 2.41
CA HIS A 70 -0.17 20.57 1.70
C HIS A 70 -1.41 21.49 1.76
N GLN A 71 -2.59 20.96 2.12
CA GLN A 71 -3.83 21.72 2.24
C GLN A 71 -4.09 22.26 3.66
N ARG A 72 -3.11 22.17 4.56
CA ARG A 72 -3.14 22.70 5.94
C ARG A 72 -2.06 23.75 6.11
#